data_AF-A0A1W1VNZ8-F1
#
_entry.id   AF-A0A1W1VNZ8-F1
#
_cell.length_a   1.000
_cell.length_b   1.000
_cell.length_c   1.000
_cell.angle_alpha   90.00
_cell.angle_beta   90.00
_cell.angle_gamma   90.00
#
_symmetry.space_group_name_H-M   'P 1'
#
loop_
_entity.id
_entity.type
_entity.pdbx_description
1 polymer ?
#
loop_
_entity_poly.entity_id
_entity_poly.type
_entity_poly.pdbx_seq_one_letter_code
_entity_poly.pdbx_strand_id
1 'polypeptide(L)'
;MIEAIIRGRREDMAICRYFAYAGHTPTFCPMGSAPFLLALALLVATTFSCARRKKAYIPNAPTTTAAPAPAPAAPVERRAARDLTDVMTDELKLLPDQQAKVRAILTSTVEQVNDAQKKHGADRTALLTDLKAINARSEGQLKQVLTPTQYQQYQTKKRAMQAEMQSRKTGGGR
;
A
#
# COMPACT_ATOMS: atom_id res chain seq x y z
N MET A 1 6.19 -2.23 -6.23
CA MET A 1 5.01 -3.07 -6.52
C MET A 1 5.25 -4.51 -6.06
N ILE A 2 6.32 -5.17 -6.51
CA ILE A 2 6.68 -6.55 -6.07
C ILE A 2 6.79 -6.68 -4.55
N GLU A 3 7.59 -5.82 -3.89
CA GLU A 3 7.68 -5.75 -2.41
C GLU A 3 6.31 -5.62 -1.71
N ALA A 4 5.40 -4.82 -2.29
CA ALA A 4 4.06 -4.62 -1.73
C ALA A 4 3.16 -5.85 -1.92
N ILE A 5 3.36 -6.62 -3.01
CA ILE A 5 2.62 -7.86 -3.26
C ILE A 5 2.96 -8.94 -2.23
N ILE A 6 4.19 -8.96 -1.73
CA ILE A 6 4.66 -9.98 -0.78
C ILE A 6 4.39 -9.56 0.66
N ARG A 7 4.52 -8.26 0.97
CA ARG A 7 4.28 -7.73 2.31
C ARG A 7 2.81 -7.83 2.76
N GLY A 8 1.87 -7.98 1.82
CA GLY A 8 0.43 -8.02 2.10
C GLY A 8 -0.17 -9.37 2.47
N ARG A 9 0.60 -10.47 2.57
CA ARG A 9 0.04 -11.83 2.73
C ARG A 9 0.62 -12.64 3.91
N ARG A 10 1.13 -11.99 4.96
CA ARG A 10 1.60 -12.71 6.17
C ARG A 10 0.59 -12.68 7.34
N GLU A 11 -0.59 -12.08 7.21
CA GLU A 11 -1.56 -11.97 8.32
C GLU A 11 -2.97 -12.54 8.06
N ASP A 12 -3.34 -12.94 6.84
CA ASP A 12 -4.72 -13.34 6.51
C ASP A 12 -4.91 -14.84 6.21
N MET A 13 -4.09 -15.72 6.79
CA MET A 13 -4.27 -17.19 6.65
C MET A 13 -4.86 -17.81 7.92
N ALA A 14 -5.78 -17.09 8.57
CA ALA A 14 -6.54 -17.56 9.73
C ALA A 14 -8.05 -17.24 9.64
N ILE A 15 -8.62 -17.09 8.43
CA ILE A 15 -10.08 -16.99 8.26
C ILE A 15 -10.53 -17.88 7.11
N CYS A 16 -10.52 -19.20 7.36
CA CYS A 16 -11.49 -20.09 6.75
C CYS A 16 -12.75 -20.11 7.63
N ARG A 17 -13.90 -20.09 6.96
CA ARG A 17 -15.28 -20.20 7.46
C ARG A 17 -15.89 -18.88 7.95
N TYR A 18 -16.70 -18.27 7.10
CA TYR A 18 -18.17 -18.19 7.29
C TYR A 18 -18.77 -17.30 6.21
N PHE A 19 -19.67 -17.86 5.39
CA PHE A 19 -21.00 -17.34 5.04
C PHE A 19 -21.43 -17.82 3.65
N ALA A 20 -22.23 -18.87 3.69
CA ALA A 20 -23.24 -19.16 2.69
C ALA A 20 -24.48 -18.26 2.91
N TYR A 21 -25.28 -18.14 1.85
CA TYR A 21 -26.68 -17.69 1.76
C TYR A 21 -27.01 -16.25 1.30
N ALA A 22 -27.83 -16.25 0.22
CA ALA A 22 -28.97 -15.37 -0.14
C ALA A 22 -28.72 -13.86 -0.22
N GLY A 23 -29.04 -13.13 -1.28
CA GLY A 23 -30.23 -13.23 -2.13
C GLY A 23 -31.35 -12.37 -1.53
N HIS A 24 -31.43 -11.07 -1.85
CA HIS A 24 -32.65 -10.29 -2.11
C HIS A 24 -32.37 -8.78 -2.24
N THR A 25 -33.34 -8.14 -2.90
CA THR A 25 -33.39 -6.86 -3.62
C THR A 25 -33.36 -5.56 -2.79
N PRO A 26 -33.10 -4.41 -3.44
CA PRO A 26 -33.06 -3.10 -2.81
C PRO A 26 -34.45 -2.51 -2.61
N THR A 27 -34.69 -1.89 -1.45
CA THR A 27 -35.84 -1.02 -1.21
C THR A 27 -35.38 0.37 -0.78
N PHE A 28 -35.60 1.29 -1.72
CA PHE A 28 -35.75 2.74 -1.53
C PHE A 28 -36.77 3.05 -0.43
N CYS A 29 -36.55 4.13 0.34
CA CYS A 29 -37.59 5.08 0.76
C CYS A 29 -36.98 6.33 1.47
N PRO A 30 -37.70 7.48 1.47
CA PRO A 30 -37.12 8.81 1.31
C PRO A 30 -37.37 9.81 2.47
N MET A 31 -36.77 11.00 2.34
CA MET A 31 -37.23 12.34 2.76
C MET A 31 -37.63 12.65 4.22
N GLY A 32 -37.01 13.72 4.74
CA GLY A 32 -37.59 14.69 5.69
C GLY A 32 -36.52 15.66 6.21
N SER A 33 -36.36 16.90 5.71
CA SER A 33 -37.15 18.13 6.01
C SER A 33 -37.29 18.38 7.51
N ALA A 34 -36.96 19.49 8.16
CA ALA A 34 -36.55 20.85 7.79
C ALA A 34 -36.07 21.54 9.11
N PRO A 35 -35.59 22.80 9.08
CA PRO A 35 -34.76 23.40 10.13
C PRO A 35 -35.57 24.16 11.20
N PHE A 36 -35.15 24.06 12.47
CA PHE A 36 -35.65 24.95 13.53
C PHE A 36 -34.68 26.11 13.77
N LEU A 37 -35.25 27.30 13.60
CA LEU A 37 -34.68 28.62 13.78
C LEU A 37 -34.46 28.97 15.26
N LEU A 38 -33.52 29.90 15.47
CA LEU A 38 -33.54 31.00 16.45
C LEU A 38 -33.56 30.68 17.94
N ALA A 39 -32.42 30.93 18.60
CA ALA A 39 -32.42 31.68 19.87
C ALA A 39 -31.06 32.38 20.08
N LEU A 40 -31.09 33.70 19.96
CA LEU A 40 -30.06 34.66 20.34
C LEU A 40 -30.04 34.78 21.88
N ALA A 41 -28.89 34.60 22.51
CA ALA A 41 -28.66 35.09 23.87
C ALA A 41 -27.20 35.53 24.03
N LEU A 42 -27.02 36.83 24.26
CA LEU A 42 -25.77 37.53 24.49
C LEU A 42 -25.20 37.27 25.90
N LEU A 43 -23.87 37.44 25.99
CA LEU A 43 -23.08 37.94 27.12
C LEU A 43 -22.98 37.05 28.38
N VAL A 44 -21.76 36.62 28.72
CA VAL A 44 -20.94 37.25 29.77
C VAL A 44 -19.49 36.76 29.64
N ALA A 45 -18.56 37.71 29.55
CA ALA A 45 -17.13 37.48 29.63
C ALA A 45 -16.75 36.92 31.01
N THR A 46 -16.03 35.79 31.04
CA THR A 46 -15.19 35.43 32.19
C THR A 46 -13.76 35.22 31.72
N THR A 47 -12.92 36.04 32.32
CA THR A 47 -11.48 36.16 32.16
C THR A 47 -10.79 34.85 32.52
N PHE A 48 -10.18 34.18 31.52
CA PHE A 48 -9.20 33.14 31.82
C PHE A 48 -7.98 33.79 32.45
N SER A 49 -7.87 33.61 33.76
CA SER A 49 -6.75 34.02 34.59
C SER A 49 -5.45 33.41 34.10
N CYS A 50 -4.66 34.18 33.36
CA CYS A 50 -3.24 33.91 33.16
C CYS A 50 -2.47 34.38 34.41
N ALA A 51 -2.28 33.52 35.41
CA ALA A 51 -1.23 33.73 36.42
C ALA A 51 -0.79 32.45 37.15
N ARG A 52 0.54 32.27 37.18
CA ARG A 52 1.39 31.32 37.96
C ARG A 52 1.63 29.95 37.31
N ARG A 53 2.88 29.46 37.16
CA ARG A 53 4.05 29.58 38.05
C ARG A 53 5.40 29.71 37.31
N LYS A 54 6.35 30.21 38.10
CA LYS A 54 7.77 30.44 37.83
C LYS A 54 8.54 29.21 37.35
N LYS A 55 9.42 29.47 36.38
CA LYS A 55 10.87 29.15 36.36
C LYS A 55 11.26 27.88 37.14
N ALA A 56 11.26 26.74 36.45
CA ALA A 56 12.18 25.66 36.75
C ALA A 56 13.33 25.75 35.74
N TYR A 57 14.52 26.02 36.26
CA TYR A 57 15.77 25.70 35.56
C TYR A 57 15.84 24.17 35.45
N ILE A 58 15.81 23.64 34.23
CA ILE A 58 16.26 22.28 33.93
C ILE A 58 17.43 22.41 32.95
N PRO A 59 18.62 21.89 33.30
CA PRO A 59 19.80 21.91 32.46
C PRO A 59 19.66 20.91 31.30
N ASN A 60 20.39 21.21 30.22
CA ASN A 60 20.49 20.47 28.96
C ASN A 60 19.23 20.45 28.09
N ALA A 61 19.18 21.38 27.14
CA ALA A 61 18.51 21.11 25.88
C ALA A 61 19.23 19.93 25.21
N PRO A 62 18.59 18.76 25.00
CA PRO A 62 19.04 17.92 23.92
C PRO A 62 18.83 18.76 22.66
N THR A 63 19.93 19.09 21.99
CA THR A 63 19.91 19.42 20.57
C THR A 63 18.90 18.52 19.91
N THR A 64 17.85 19.10 19.34
CA THR A 64 16.94 18.41 18.43
C THR A 64 17.80 17.74 17.37
N THR A 65 18.11 16.46 17.58
CA THR A 65 18.66 15.59 16.57
C THR A 65 17.68 15.67 15.42
N ALA A 66 18.11 16.27 14.31
CA ALA A 66 17.41 16.19 13.05
C ALA A 66 16.99 14.73 12.85
N ALA A 67 15.71 14.51 12.54
CA ALA A 67 15.20 13.19 12.22
C ALA A 67 16.18 12.50 11.27
N PRO A 68 16.62 11.26 11.55
CA PRO A 68 17.56 10.58 10.68
C PRO A 68 16.98 10.58 9.27
N ALA A 69 17.79 11.03 8.30
CA ALA A 69 17.47 10.90 6.89
C ALA A 69 16.97 9.47 6.63
N PRO A 70 15.90 9.27 5.83
CA PRO A 70 15.38 7.94 5.58
C PRO A 70 16.53 7.06 5.09
N ALA A 71 16.78 5.98 5.83
CA ALA A 71 17.82 5.03 5.49
C ALA A 71 17.66 4.58 4.02
N PRO A 72 18.77 4.35 3.30
CA PRO A 72 18.71 3.83 1.94
C PRO A 72 17.81 2.60 1.90
N ALA A 73 16.90 2.56 0.93
CA ALA A 73 15.94 1.47 0.80
C ALA A 73 16.70 0.14 0.75
N ALA A 74 16.38 -0.78 1.68
CA ALA A 74 17.00 -2.08 1.72
C ALA A 74 16.76 -2.83 0.39
N PRO A 75 17.73 -3.62 -0.09
CA PRO A 75 17.56 -4.44 -1.28
C PRO A 75 16.33 -5.35 -1.19
N VAL A 76 15.65 -5.52 -2.32
CA VAL A 76 14.56 -6.49 -2.44
C VAL A 76 15.16 -7.88 -2.49
N GLU A 77 14.77 -8.74 -1.54
CA GLU A 77 15.28 -10.10 -1.41
C GLU A 77 14.87 -10.98 -2.59
N ARG A 78 15.76 -11.84 -3.11
CA ARG A 78 15.38 -12.77 -4.20
C ARG A 78 14.27 -13.74 -3.81
N ARG A 79 14.09 -14.02 -2.51
CA ARG A 79 12.96 -14.79 -1.99
C ARG A 79 11.61 -14.17 -2.39
N ALA A 80 11.55 -12.85 -2.53
CA ALA A 80 10.39 -12.12 -3.02
C ALA A 80 9.84 -12.68 -4.34
N ALA A 81 10.73 -12.96 -5.30
CA ALA A 81 10.34 -13.49 -6.59
C ALA A 81 9.74 -14.91 -6.49
N ARG A 82 10.28 -15.75 -5.59
CA ARG A 82 9.76 -17.09 -5.34
C ARG A 82 8.38 -17.04 -4.70
N ASP A 83 8.24 -16.29 -3.61
CA ASP A 83 6.98 -16.15 -2.89
C ASP A 83 5.87 -15.60 -3.81
N LEU A 84 6.20 -14.60 -4.66
CA LEU A 84 5.26 -14.08 -5.65
C LEU A 84 4.88 -15.11 -6.72
N THR A 85 5.85 -15.90 -7.19
CA THR A 85 5.58 -16.96 -8.17
C THR A 85 4.62 -18.00 -7.59
N ASP A 86 4.84 -18.41 -6.35
CA ASP A 86 4.03 -19.46 -5.72
C ASP A 86 2.58 -18.96 -5.53
N VAL A 87 2.42 -17.70 -5.08
CA VAL A 87 1.13 -17.01 -5.08
C VAL A 87 0.47 -16.99 -6.46
N MET A 88 1.21 -16.61 -7.52
CA MET A 88 0.64 -16.60 -8.87
C MET A 88 0.26 -18.00 -9.35
N THR A 89 1.02 -19.02 -8.94
CA THR A 89 0.75 -20.43 -9.27
C THR A 89 -0.57 -20.87 -8.66
N ASP A 90 -0.80 -20.57 -7.40
CA ASP A 90 -2.03 -20.94 -6.68
C ASP A 90 -3.26 -20.21 -7.21
N GLU A 91 -3.13 -18.91 -7.49
CA GLU A 91 -4.24 -18.02 -7.87
C GLU A 91 -4.62 -18.15 -9.35
N LEU A 92 -3.63 -18.36 -10.23
CA LEU A 92 -3.83 -18.40 -11.68
C LEU A 92 -3.79 -19.83 -12.25
N LYS A 93 -3.53 -20.83 -11.38
CA LYS A 93 -3.35 -22.23 -11.75
C LYS A 93 -2.33 -22.38 -12.88
N LEU A 94 -1.11 -21.88 -12.63
CA LEU A 94 -0.03 -21.92 -13.62
C LEU A 94 0.41 -23.37 -13.86
N LEU A 95 0.67 -23.70 -15.13
CA LEU A 95 1.35 -24.94 -15.47
C LEU A 95 2.83 -24.90 -15.04
N PRO A 96 3.49 -26.05 -14.81
CA PRO A 96 4.89 -26.09 -14.37
C PRO A 96 5.85 -25.28 -15.28
N ASP A 97 5.68 -25.40 -16.61
CA ASP A 97 6.48 -24.64 -17.58
C ASP A 97 6.23 -23.12 -17.51
N GLN A 98 4.98 -22.72 -17.25
CA GLN A 98 4.65 -21.30 -17.06
C GLN A 98 5.24 -20.79 -15.74
N GLN A 99 5.15 -21.58 -14.68
CA GLN A 99 5.70 -21.24 -13.37
C GLN A 99 7.21 -21.00 -13.45
N ALA A 100 7.96 -21.87 -14.14
CA ALA A 100 9.40 -21.69 -14.34
C ALA A 100 9.72 -20.38 -15.09
N LYS A 101 8.98 -20.07 -16.16
CA LYS A 101 9.14 -18.83 -16.93
C LYS A 101 8.77 -17.59 -16.11
N VAL A 102 7.66 -17.62 -15.38
CA VAL A 102 7.23 -16.53 -14.48
C VAL A 102 8.29 -16.29 -13.40
N ARG A 103 8.82 -17.36 -12.79
CA ARG A 103 9.88 -17.25 -11.78
C ARG A 103 11.13 -16.57 -12.33
N ALA A 104 11.56 -16.93 -13.54
CA ALA A 104 12.70 -16.32 -14.20
C ALA A 104 12.45 -14.82 -14.47
N ILE A 105 11.27 -14.47 -14.98
CA ILE A 105 10.88 -13.07 -15.23
C ILE A 105 10.93 -12.27 -13.91
N LEU A 106 10.29 -12.76 -12.85
CA LEU A 106 10.21 -12.05 -11.57
C LEU A 106 11.57 -11.93 -10.89
N THR A 107 12.44 -12.93 -11.01
CA THR A 107 13.80 -12.88 -10.48
C THR A 107 14.61 -11.81 -11.19
N SER A 108 14.55 -11.76 -12.53
CA SER A 108 15.22 -10.71 -13.31
C SER A 108 14.66 -9.31 -13.00
N THR A 109 13.35 -9.19 -12.74
CA THR A 109 12.75 -7.92 -12.33
C THR A 109 13.27 -7.46 -10.97
N VAL A 110 13.42 -8.36 -10.00
CA VAL A 110 14.01 -8.02 -8.69
C VAL A 110 15.45 -7.53 -8.83
N GLU A 111 16.25 -8.18 -9.67
CA GLU A 111 17.62 -7.78 -9.95
C GLU A 111 17.69 -6.38 -10.58
N GLN A 112 16.88 -6.11 -11.61
CA GLN A 112 16.79 -4.78 -12.22
C GLN A 112 16.34 -3.69 -11.24
N VAL A 113 15.40 -4.01 -10.34
CA VAL A 113 14.95 -3.07 -9.30
C VAL A 113 16.08 -2.76 -8.32
N ASN A 114 16.82 -3.77 -7.87
CA ASN A 114 17.95 -3.57 -6.97
C ASN A 114 19.05 -2.75 -7.62
N ASP A 115 19.33 -2.97 -8.90
CA ASP A 115 20.32 -2.21 -9.64
C ASP A 115 19.86 -0.75 -9.86
N ALA A 116 18.59 -0.52 -10.15
CA ALA A 116 18.03 0.83 -10.23
C ALA A 116 18.10 1.56 -8.87
N GLN A 117 17.84 0.87 -7.76
CA GLN A 117 17.98 1.44 -6.41
C GLN A 117 19.42 1.83 -6.09
N LYS A 118 20.39 0.97 -6.44
CA LYS A 118 21.82 1.27 -6.28
C LYS A 118 22.23 2.46 -7.15
N LYS A 119 21.75 2.51 -8.39
CA LYS A 119 22.09 3.55 -9.38
C LYS A 119 21.53 4.93 -9.00
N HIS A 120 20.29 4.99 -8.52
CA HIS A 120 19.55 6.23 -8.32
C HIS A 120 19.34 6.58 -6.84
N GLY A 121 20.21 6.12 -5.94
CA GLY A 121 19.99 6.15 -4.50
C GLY A 121 19.43 7.46 -3.91
N ALA A 122 19.90 8.62 -4.39
CA ALA A 122 19.39 9.93 -3.98
C ALA A 122 18.39 10.56 -4.97
N ASP A 123 18.37 10.13 -6.24
CA ASP A 123 17.46 10.67 -7.26
C ASP A 123 16.16 9.86 -7.30
N ARG A 124 15.19 10.35 -6.54
CA ARG A 124 13.87 9.72 -6.45
C ARG A 124 13.13 9.72 -7.79
N THR A 125 13.28 10.77 -8.61
CA THR A 125 12.54 10.91 -9.86
C THR A 125 13.08 9.96 -10.92
N ALA A 126 14.40 9.88 -11.04
CA ALA A 126 15.06 8.91 -11.92
C ALA A 126 14.76 7.47 -11.49
N LEU A 127 14.81 7.19 -10.18
CA LEU A 127 14.42 5.89 -9.64
C LEU A 127 12.99 5.51 -10.03
N LEU A 128 12.01 6.41 -9.83
CA LEU A 128 10.61 6.12 -10.18
C LEU A 128 10.43 5.89 -11.68
N THR A 129 11.18 6.61 -12.52
CA THR A 129 11.16 6.44 -13.98
C THR A 129 11.65 5.05 -14.37
N ASP A 130 12.80 4.62 -13.86
CA ASP A 130 13.36 3.30 -14.13
C ASP A 130 12.44 2.19 -13.60
N LEU A 131 11.90 2.35 -12.38
CA LEU A 131 10.96 1.38 -11.82
C LEU A 131 9.70 1.26 -12.69
N LYS A 132 9.18 2.35 -13.25
CA LYS A 132 8.03 2.30 -14.16
C LYS A 132 8.37 1.52 -15.44
N ALA A 133 9.54 1.77 -16.02
CA ALA A 133 10.00 1.06 -17.21
C ALA A 133 10.22 -0.44 -16.95
N ILE A 134 10.85 -0.79 -15.83
CA ILE A 134 11.08 -2.18 -15.40
C ILE A 134 9.74 -2.91 -15.22
N ASN A 135 8.76 -2.29 -14.55
CA ASN A 135 7.42 -2.88 -14.38
C ASN A 135 6.74 -3.09 -15.74
N ALA A 136 6.75 -2.10 -16.63
CA ALA A 136 6.12 -2.20 -17.95
C ALA A 136 6.74 -3.32 -18.80
N ARG A 137 8.07 -3.48 -18.77
CA ARG A 137 8.78 -4.57 -19.45
C ARG A 137 8.39 -5.93 -18.87
N SER A 138 8.39 -6.05 -17.54
CA SER A 138 8.02 -7.30 -16.86
C SER A 138 6.56 -7.69 -17.16
N GLU A 139 5.64 -6.74 -17.20
CA GLU A 139 4.24 -6.98 -17.60
C GLU A 139 4.12 -7.49 -19.05
N GLY A 140 4.90 -6.90 -19.97
CA GLY A 140 4.98 -7.38 -21.35
C GLY A 140 5.43 -8.84 -21.45
N GLN A 141 6.47 -9.21 -20.68
CA GLN A 141 6.96 -10.60 -20.63
C GLN A 141 5.94 -11.54 -19.99
N LEU A 142 5.27 -11.13 -18.91
CA LEU A 142 4.22 -11.94 -18.27
C LEU A 142 3.04 -12.19 -19.22
N LYS A 143 2.64 -11.19 -20.02
CA LYS A 143 1.56 -11.34 -21.01
C LYS A 143 1.87 -12.39 -22.08
N GLN A 144 3.14 -12.61 -22.41
CA GLN A 144 3.56 -13.62 -23.39
C GLN A 144 3.54 -15.04 -22.81
N VAL A 145 3.68 -15.19 -21.50
CA VAL A 145 3.74 -16.50 -20.82
C VAL A 145 2.37 -16.93 -20.32
N LEU A 146 1.55 -15.99 -19.87
CA LEU A 146 0.22 -16.24 -19.33
C LEU A 146 -0.81 -16.33 -20.45
N THR A 147 -1.85 -17.15 -20.27
CA THR A 147 -3.01 -17.12 -21.16
C THR A 147 -3.77 -15.80 -21.01
N PRO A 148 -4.58 -15.38 -22.00
CA PRO A 148 -5.36 -14.16 -21.90
C PRO A 148 -6.23 -14.09 -20.64
N THR A 149 -6.86 -15.20 -20.26
CA THR A 149 -7.69 -15.31 -19.05
C THR A 149 -6.86 -15.16 -17.78
N GLN A 150 -5.71 -15.85 -17.68
CA GLN A 150 -4.79 -15.73 -16.55
C GLN A 150 -4.25 -14.30 -16.41
N TYR A 151 -3.93 -13.66 -17.54
CA TYR A 151 -3.45 -12.28 -17.55
C TYR A 151 -4.52 -11.29 -17.09
N GLN A 152 -5.78 -11.46 -17.50
CA GLN A 152 -6.90 -10.65 -17.01
C GLN A 152 -7.09 -10.80 -15.49
N GLN A 153 -7.05 -12.04 -14.98
CA GLN A 153 -7.14 -12.30 -13.54
C GLN A 153 -6.00 -11.64 -12.76
N TYR A 154 -4.78 -11.76 -13.26
CA TYR A 154 -3.60 -11.08 -12.71
C TYR A 154 -3.80 -9.56 -12.64
N GLN A 155 -4.24 -8.93 -13.73
CA GLN A 155 -4.46 -7.48 -13.78
C GLN A 155 -5.55 -7.02 -12.80
N THR A 156 -6.60 -7.82 -12.59
CA THR A 156 -7.64 -7.53 -11.61
C THR A 156 -7.10 -7.59 -10.19
N LYS A 157 -6.37 -8.64 -9.82
CA LYS A 157 -5.75 -8.76 -8.48
C LYS A 157 -4.73 -7.65 -8.23
N LYS A 158 -3.92 -7.31 -9.23
CA LYS A 158 -2.95 -6.21 -9.17
C LYS A 158 -3.63 -4.88 -8.87
N ARG A 159 -4.75 -4.57 -9.55
CA ARG A 159 -5.52 -3.34 -9.31
C ARG A 159 -6.15 -3.31 -7.92
N ALA A 160 -6.75 -4.42 -7.48
CA ALA A 160 -7.33 -4.53 -6.15
C ALA A 160 -6.29 -4.23 -5.05
N MET A 161 -5.11 -4.82 -5.17
CA MET A 161 -4.02 -4.57 -4.25
C MET A 161 -3.51 -3.12 -4.31
N GLN A 162 -3.40 -2.52 -5.50
CA GLN A 162 -3.01 -1.12 -5.61
C GLN A 162 -4.00 -0.21 -4.88
N ALA A 163 -5.31 -0.47 -5.03
CA ALA A 163 -6.36 0.28 -4.35
C ALA A 163 -6.27 0.11 -2.82
N GLU A 164 -6.01 -1.12 -2.35
CA GLU A 164 -5.81 -1.39 -0.92
C GLU A 164 -4.57 -0.68 -0.36
N MET A 165 -3.46 -0.69 -1.10
CA MET A 165 -2.26 0.04 -0.69
C MET A 165 -2.49 1.55 -0.66
N GLN A 166 -3.28 2.07 -1.58
CA GLN A 166 -3.68 3.48 -1.59
C GLN A 166 -4.57 3.80 -0.38
N SER A 167 -5.55 2.95 -0.05
CA SER A 167 -6.42 3.17 1.11
C SER A 167 -5.67 3.08 2.44
N ARG A 168 -4.70 2.18 2.57
CA ARG A 168 -3.79 2.12 3.73
C ARG A 168 -2.95 3.40 3.85
N LYS A 169 -2.47 3.93 2.73
CA LYS A 169 -1.68 5.18 2.71
C LYS A 169 -2.51 6.41 3.11
N THR A 170 -3.78 6.47 2.75
CA THR A 170 -4.68 7.56 3.15
C THR A 170 -5.29 7.37 4.54
N GLY A 171 -5.39 6.13 5.04
CA GLY A 171 -5.97 5.81 6.35
C GLY A 171 -4.98 5.77 7.53
N GLY A 172 -3.70 5.45 7.31
CA GLY A 172 -2.68 5.29 8.36
C GLY A 172 -1.92 6.56 8.76
N GLY A 173 -2.46 7.74 8.47
CA GLY A 173 -1.79 9.03 8.65
C GLY A 173 -2.62 10.07 9.40
N ARG A 174 -3.20 9.70 10.55
CA ARG A 174 -3.77 10.63 11.53
C ARG A 174 -3.34 10.25 12.93
#